data_AF-A0A078QNN4-F1
#
_entry.id   AF-A0A078QNN4-F1
#
_cell.length_a   1.000
_cell.length_b   1.000
_cell.length_c   1.000
_cell.angle_alpha   90.00
_cell.angle_beta   90.00
_cell.angle_gamma   90.00
#
_symmetry.space_group_name_H-M   'P 1'
#
loop_
_entity.id
_entity.type
_entity.pdbx_description
1 polymer ?
#
loop_
_entity_poly.entity_id
_entity_poly.type
_entity_poly.pdbx_seq_one_letter_code
_entity_poly.pdbx_strand_id
1 'polypeptide(L)' 'MLATCKAQEVNPREWLNYAIARLPYYQGKDSGRDIRELLPDVWKLKKSNENSIEI' A
#
# COMPACT_ATOMS: atom_id res chain seq x y z
N MET A 1 -11.35 -9.48 5.42
CA MET A 1 -10.55 -8.35 4.89
C MET A 1 -9.98 -7.41 5.97
N LEU A 2 -10.48 -7.38 7.22
CA LEU A 2 -9.82 -6.64 8.34
C LEU A 2 -8.73 -7.44 9.07
N ALA A 3 -8.75 -8.77 8.95
CA ALA A 3 -7.80 -9.67 9.63
C ALA A 3 -6.33 -9.44 9.21
N THR A 4 -6.10 -9.06 7.95
CA THR A 4 -4.75 -8.87 7.40
C THR A 4 -4.08 -7.60 7.93
N CYS A 5 -4.82 -6.50 8.13
CA CYS A 5 -4.25 -5.26 8.66
C CYS A 5 -3.83 -5.40 10.14
N LYS A 6 -4.62 -6.12 10.94
CA LYS A 6 -4.28 -6.41 12.35
C LYS A 6 -3.06 -7.33 12.47
N ALA A 7 -2.93 -8.33 11.59
CA ALA A 7 -1.78 -9.23 11.56
C ALA A 7 -0.48 -8.55 11.09
N GLN A 8 -0.59 -7.48 10.29
CA GLN A 8 0.54 -6.72 9.75
C GLN A 8 0.89 -5.48 10.59
N GLU A 9 0.23 -5.25 11.72
CA GLU A 9 0.37 -4.03 12.55
C GLU A 9 0.21 -2.73 11.74
N VAL A 10 -0.62 -2.81 10.69
CA VAL A 10 -0.90 -1.70 9.78
C VAL A 10 -2.16 -1.01 10.27
N ASN A 11 -2.11 0.32 10.45
CA ASN A 11 -3.31 1.11 10.70
C ASN A 11 -4.24 0.97 9.48
N PRO A 12 -5.40 0.29 9.61
CA PRO A 12 -6.26 -0.02 8.47
C PRO A 12 -6.86 1.23 7.85
N ARG A 13 -7.05 2.31 8.63
CA ARG A 13 -7.59 3.58 8.13
C ARG A 13 -6.57 4.28 7.23
N GLU A 14 -5.31 4.29 7.65
CA GLU A 14 -4.24 4.94 6.90
C GLU A 14 -3.95 4.20 5.59
N TRP A 15 -3.83 2.86 5.67
CA TRP A 15 -3.65 2.02 4.49
C TRP A 15 -4.80 2.18 3.49
N LEU A 16 -6.05 2.13 3.97
CA LEU A 16 -7.22 2.22 3.10
C LEU A 16 -7.28 3.57 2.38
N ASN A 17 -6.99 4.67 3.09
CA ASN A 17 -6.92 6.00 2.48
C ASN A 17 -5.86 6.06 1.36
N TYR A 18 -4.67 5.50 1.61
CA TYR A 18 -3.62 5.41 0.61
C TYR A 18 -4.04 4.55 -0.61
N ALA A 19 -4.65 3.38 -0.36
CA ALA A 19 -5.07 2.47 -1.42
C ALA A 19 -6.14 3.08 -2.31
N ILE A 20 -7.15 3.73 -1.74
CA ILE A 20 -8.22 4.42 -2.49
C ILE A 20 -7.64 5.56 -3.34
N ALA A 21 -6.72 6.35 -2.78
CA ALA A 21 -6.09 7.44 -3.53
C ALA A 21 -5.25 6.93 -4.72
N ARG A 22 -4.65 5.74 -4.61
CA ARG A 22 -3.81 5.16 -5.67
C ARG A 22 -4.56 4.28 -6.66
N LEU A 23 -5.66 3.65 -6.27
CA LEU A 23 -6.45 2.72 -7.09
C LEU A 23 -6.73 3.20 -8.53
N PRO A 24 -7.15 4.47 -8.77
CA PRO A 24 -7.40 4.97 -10.13
C PRO A 24 -6.18 4.84 -11.06
N TYR A 25 -4.96 4.95 -10.52
CA TYR A 25 -3.73 4.87 -11.29
C TYR A 25 -3.30 3.43 -11.62
N TYR A 26 -3.93 2.42 -11.01
CA TYR A 26 -3.67 0.99 -11.26
C TYR A 26 -4.72 0.36 -12.18
N GLN A 27 -5.85 1.04 -12.41
CA GLN A 27 -6.93 0.54 -13.26
C GLN A 27 -6.70 0.84 -14.76
N GLY A 28 -5.70 1.64 -15.11
CA GLY A 28 -5.33 1.90 -16.51
C GLY A 28 -4.68 0.68 -17.16
N LYS A 29 -5.16 0.30 -18.35
CA LYS A 29 -4.61 -0.80 -19.17
C LYS A 29 -3.11 -0.68 -19.44
N ASP A 30 -2.59 0.55 -19.46
CA ASP A 30 -1.17 0.87 -19.70
C ASP A 30 -0.45 1.34 -18.44
N SER A 31 -1.04 1.18 -17.25
CA SER A 31 -0.43 1.68 -16.02
C SER A 31 0.93 1.04 -15.73
N GLY A 32 1.16 -0.19 -16.21
CA GLY A 32 2.35 -0.98 -15.90
C GLY A 32 2.49 -1.32 -14.41
N ARG A 33 1.46 -1.03 -13.62
CA ARG A 33 1.46 -1.11 -12.16
C ARG A 33 0.60 -2.27 -11.69
N ASP A 34 1.13 -3.07 -10.78
CA ASP A 34 0.42 -4.23 -10.26
C ASP A 34 -0.38 -3.82 -9.02
N ILE A 35 -1.69 -4.04 -9.02
CA ILE A 35 -2.56 -3.73 -7.87
C ILE A 35 -2.11 -4.43 -6.58
N ARG A 36 -1.31 -5.50 -6.69
CA ARG A 36 -0.64 -6.16 -5.55
C ARG A 36 0.31 -5.23 -4.79
N GLU A 37 0.83 -4.18 -5.42
CA GLU A 37 1.64 -3.15 -4.75
C GLU A 37 0.85 -2.30 -3.75
N LEU A 38 -0.48 -2.35 -3.80
CA LEU A 38 -1.36 -1.70 -2.83
C LEU A 38 -1.70 -2.61 -1.64
N LEU A 39 -1.23 -3.86 -1.60
CA LEU A 39 -1.47 -4.74 -0.47
C LEU A 39 -0.79 -4.23 0.81
N PRO A 40 -1.36 -4.49 2.00
CA PRO A 40 -0.86 -3.94 3.26
C PRO A 40 0.60 -4.29 3.56
N ASP A 41 1.03 -5.51 3.24
CA ASP A 41 2.39 -6.00 3.43
C ASP A 41 3.40 -5.30 2.51
N VAL A 42 3.08 -5.17 1.21
CA VAL A 42 3.92 -4.44 0.25
C VAL A 42 4.00 -2.95 0.59
N TRP A 43 2.87 -2.35 0.96
CA TRP A 43 2.82 -0.94 1.37
C TRP A 43 3.68 -0.68 2.61
N LYS A 44 3.59 -1.54 3.64
CA LYS A 44 4.42 -1.44 4.85
C LYS A 44 5.91 -1.48 4.52
N LEU A 45 6.33 -2.41 3.64
CA LEU A 45 7.72 -2.51 3.19
C LEU A 45 8.20 -1.25 2.46
N LYS A 46 7.39 -0.69 1.56
CA LYS A 46 7.73 0.58 0.86
C LYS A 46 7.89 1.74 1.84
N LYS A 47 6.95 1.88 2.79
CA LYS A 47 6.98 2.94 3.79
C LYS A 47 8.21 2.85 4.70
N SER A 48 8.62 1.63 5.06
CA SER A 48 9.86 1.40 5.83
C SER A 48 11.12 1.72 5.03
N ASN A 49 11.15 1.46 3.72
CA ASN A 49 12.27 1.79 2.86
C ASN A 49 12.37 3.30 2.56
N GLU A 50 11.25 4.00 2.38
CA GLU A 50 11.23 5.46 2.19
C GLU A 50 11.78 6.18 3.43
N ASN A 51 11.40 5.75 4.64
CA ASN A 51 11.95 6.29 5.89
C ASN A 51 13.45 5.99 6.11
N SER A 52 14.01 5.00 5.40
CA SER A 52 15.43 4.63 5.54
C SER A 52 16.35 5.42 4.60
N ILE A 53 15.81 6.16 3.64
CA ILE A 53 16.58 6.97 2.67
C ILE A 53 16.84 8.39 3.22
N GLU A 54 16.20 8.78 4.32
CA GLU A 54 16.53 9.99 5.08
C GLU A 54 17.66 9.72 6.11
N ILE A 55 18.87 9.38 5.66
CA ILE A 55 20.11 9.44 6.47
C ILE A 55 21.25 10.03 5.64
#